data_AF-A0A973LUI4-F1
#
_entry.id   AF-A0A973LUI4-F1
#
_cell.length_a   1.000
_cell.length_b   1.000
_cell.length_c   1.000
_cell.angle_alpha   90.00
_cell.angle_beta   90.00
_cell.angle_gamma   90.00
#
_symmetry.space_group_name_H-M   'P 1'
#
loop_
_entity.id
_entity.type
_entity.pdbx_description
1 polymer ?
#
loop_
_entity_poly.entity_id
_entity_poly.type
_entity_poly.pdbx_seq_one_letter_code
_entity_poly.pdbx_strand_id
1 'polypeptide(L)'
;MAITTGTADMRRYLEQDFQFVDSFTALLGAAVASADTFEARVPYGRFLGQVATTEEKTYFHRALEALGGRTDAPAEPVTAAFRDLMDEVRAGQDYALIVAVLCVAEWSYLGWASRAAQPQPDSFVHREWIELHEGAEFRAWVAFLRGELDRLAAGMDEERRERVLGVFRRAVELERAFFDMATS
;
A
#
# COMPACT_ATOMS: atom_id res chain seq x y z
N MET A 1 -1.98 1.46 -17.65
CA MET A 1 -1.08 2.22 -16.74
C MET A 1 0.34 1.79 -17.04
N ALA A 2 1.27 2.74 -17.16
CA ALA A 2 2.60 2.55 -17.74
C ALA A 2 3.50 1.54 -17.01
N ILE A 3 3.24 1.27 -15.72
CA ILE A 3 4.05 0.35 -14.89
C ILE A 3 3.91 -1.11 -15.37
N THR A 4 2.76 -1.54 -15.92
CA THR A 4 2.62 -2.91 -16.47
C THR A 4 3.23 -3.07 -17.87
N THR A 5 3.48 -1.98 -18.59
CA THR A 5 3.96 -1.98 -19.98
C THR A 5 5.41 -1.57 -20.13
N GLY A 6 6.12 -1.32 -19.02
CA GLY A 6 7.55 -0.96 -18.99
C GLY A 6 7.86 0.44 -19.49
N THR A 7 6.87 1.32 -19.59
CA THR A 7 7.04 2.72 -20.04
C THR A 7 7.19 3.71 -18.89
N ALA A 8 6.96 3.28 -17.64
CA ALA A 8 7.19 4.08 -16.43
C ALA A 8 8.69 4.09 -16.06
N ASP A 9 9.14 5.19 -15.45
CA ASP A 9 10.46 5.23 -14.82
C ASP A 9 10.45 4.40 -13.53
N MET A 10 10.67 3.10 -13.66
CA MET A 10 10.71 2.17 -12.54
C MET A 10 11.75 2.54 -11.49
N ARG A 11 12.82 3.26 -11.86
CA ARG A 11 13.81 3.72 -10.89
C ARG A 11 13.17 4.75 -9.98
N ARG A 12 12.66 5.84 -10.57
CA ARG A 12 12.01 6.92 -9.82
C ARG A 12 10.84 6.40 -8.98
N TYR A 13 10.02 5.51 -9.55
CA TYR A 13 8.91 4.87 -8.86
C TYR A 13 9.36 4.10 -7.61
N LEU A 14 10.32 3.17 -7.74
CA LEU A 14 10.76 2.34 -6.61
C LEU A 14 11.55 3.13 -5.57
N GLU A 15 12.28 4.18 -5.97
CA GLU A 15 12.96 5.09 -5.03
C GLU A 15 11.96 5.78 -4.09
N GLN A 16 10.78 6.13 -4.64
CA GLN A 16 9.71 6.78 -3.90
C GLN A 16 8.85 5.78 -3.12
N ASP A 17 8.54 4.62 -3.71
CA ASP A 17 7.72 3.60 -3.05
C ASP A 17 8.45 3.01 -1.82
N PHE A 18 9.77 2.89 -1.90
CA PHE A 18 10.60 2.51 -0.74
C PHE A 18 10.47 3.50 0.44
N GLN A 19 10.09 4.75 0.20
CA GLN A 19 9.89 5.72 1.30
C GLN A 19 8.64 5.41 2.13
N PHE A 20 7.72 4.57 1.65
CA PHE A 20 6.52 4.18 2.39
C PHE A 20 6.74 3.03 3.35
N VAL A 21 7.71 2.14 3.10
CA VAL A 21 8.08 0.95 3.89
C VAL A 21 7.90 1.16 5.41
N ASP A 22 8.56 2.19 5.94
CA ASP A 22 8.57 2.48 7.38
C ASP A 22 7.21 2.99 7.88
N SER A 23 6.62 3.97 7.18
CA SER A 23 5.30 4.53 7.52
C SER A 23 4.19 3.48 7.42
N PHE A 24 4.25 2.60 6.42
CA PHE A 24 3.30 1.52 6.19
C PHE A 24 3.43 0.43 7.26
N THR A 25 4.66 0.02 7.60
CA THR A 25 4.94 -0.88 8.72
C THR A 25 4.39 -0.32 10.04
N ALA A 26 4.58 0.97 10.31
CA ALA A 26 4.06 1.63 11.50
C ALA A 26 2.52 1.71 11.50
N LEU A 27 1.89 1.92 10.34
CA LEU A 27 0.44 1.91 10.17
C LEU A 27 -0.17 0.53 10.43
N LEU A 28 0.46 -0.55 9.94
CA LEU A 28 0.09 -1.93 10.27
C LEU A 28 0.18 -2.19 11.78
N GLY A 29 1.23 -1.69 12.44
CA GLY A 29 1.34 -1.74 13.90
C GLY A 29 0.19 -1.03 14.63
N ALA A 30 -0.23 0.14 14.12
CA ALA A 30 -1.40 0.83 14.65
C ALA A 30 -2.71 0.07 14.41
N ALA A 31 -2.85 -0.64 13.30
CA ALA A 31 -4.01 -1.51 13.06
C ALA A 31 -4.08 -2.65 14.09
N VAL A 32 -2.95 -3.30 14.40
CA VAL A 32 -2.86 -4.31 15.47
C VAL A 32 -3.26 -3.72 16.83
N ALA A 33 -2.78 -2.52 17.14
CA ALA A 33 -3.08 -1.85 18.41
C ALA A 33 -4.57 -1.45 18.52
N SER A 34 -5.15 -0.93 17.43
CA SER A 34 -6.47 -0.28 17.43
C SER A 34 -7.64 -1.22 17.13
N ALA A 35 -7.39 -2.40 16.55
CA ALA A 35 -8.46 -3.32 16.17
C ALA A 35 -9.41 -3.66 17.33
N ASP A 36 -10.71 -3.72 17.05
CA ASP A 36 -11.76 -3.94 18.06
C ASP A 36 -11.92 -5.41 18.47
N THR A 37 -11.41 -6.35 17.67
CA THR A 37 -11.47 -7.80 17.93
C THR A 37 -10.09 -8.45 17.89
N PHE A 38 -9.92 -9.60 18.57
CA PHE A 38 -8.66 -10.34 18.50
C PHE A 38 -8.49 -10.98 17.12
N GLU A 39 -9.59 -11.45 16.54
CA GLU A 39 -9.67 -12.06 15.23
C GLU A 39 -9.14 -11.12 14.14
N ALA A 40 -9.51 -9.83 14.20
CA ALA A 40 -8.98 -8.83 13.27
C ALA A 40 -7.48 -8.58 13.45
N ARG A 41 -6.94 -8.68 14.68
CA ARG A 41 -5.49 -8.49 14.93
C ARG A 41 -4.61 -9.53 14.25
N VAL A 42 -5.12 -10.75 14.06
CA VAL A 42 -4.33 -11.87 13.55
C VAL A 42 -3.85 -11.65 12.11
N PRO A 43 -4.71 -11.28 11.13
CA PRO A 43 -4.26 -10.93 9.78
C PRO A 43 -3.26 -9.77 9.76
N TYR A 44 -3.49 -8.68 10.50
CA TYR A 44 -2.54 -7.56 10.59
C TYR A 44 -1.18 -8.01 11.13
N GLY A 45 -1.16 -8.78 12.22
CA GLY A 45 0.09 -9.26 12.83
C GLY A 45 0.88 -10.19 11.91
N ARG A 46 0.18 -11.06 11.16
CA ARG A 46 0.82 -11.92 10.15
C ARG A 46 1.41 -11.09 9.02
N PHE A 47 0.63 -10.17 8.45
CA PHE A 47 1.06 -9.36 7.32
C PHE A 47 2.18 -8.38 7.71
N LEU A 48 2.10 -7.76 8.89
CA LEU A 48 3.19 -6.99 9.49
C LEU A 48 4.47 -7.81 9.60
N GLY A 49 4.37 -9.06 10.07
CA GLY A 49 5.49 -9.99 10.09
C GLY A 49 6.09 -10.17 8.70
N GLN A 50 5.26 -10.45 7.68
CA GLN A 50 5.70 -10.63 6.30
C GLN A 50 6.41 -9.39 5.73
N VAL A 51 5.82 -8.21 5.90
CA VAL A 51 6.41 -6.93 5.47
C VAL A 51 7.76 -6.70 6.17
N ALA A 52 7.81 -6.89 7.50
CA ALA A 52 9.01 -6.67 8.29
C ALA A 52 10.13 -7.70 8.04
N THR A 53 9.80 -8.95 7.70
CA THR A 53 10.79 -10.04 7.56
C THR A 53 11.16 -10.40 6.14
N THR A 54 10.24 -10.28 5.18
CA THR A 54 10.32 -11.11 3.97
C THR A 54 10.70 -10.31 2.71
N GLU A 55 10.19 -9.10 2.49
CA GLU A 55 10.15 -8.60 1.09
C GLU A 55 10.71 -7.21 0.84
N GLU A 56 10.58 -6.25 1.76
CA GLU A 56 11.00 -4.88 1.46
C GLU A 56 12.52 -4.68 1.49
N LYS A 57 13.28 -5.55 2.16
CA LYS A 57 14.75 -5.48 2.17
C LYS A 57 15.42 -6.28 1.06
N THR A 58 14.70 -7.15 0.36
CA THR A 58 15.30 -8.00 -0.69
C THR A 58 14.92 -7.53 -2.08
N TYR A 59 13.63 -7.32 -2.35
CA TYR A 59 13.19 -6.89 -3.68
C TYR A 59 13.67 -5.46 -3.97
N PHE A 60 13.36 -4.47 -3.12
CA PHE A 60 13.72 -3.08 -3.37
C PHE A 60 15.22 -2.88 -3.55
N HIS A 61 16.04 -3.48 -2.69
CA HIS A 61 17.50 -3.35 -2.81
C HIS A 61 18.01 -3.95 -4.12
N ARG A 62 17.57 -5.16 -4.50
CA ARG A 62 17.96 -5.80 -5.77
C ARG A 62 17.47 -5.01 -6.98
N ALA A 63 16.22 -4.54 -6.95
CA ALA A 63 15.60 -3.83 -8.05
C ALA A 63 16.25 -2.44 -8.23
N LEU A 64 16.46 -1.69 -7.15
CA LEU A 64 17.12 -0.39 -7.20
C LEU A 64 18.59 -0.54 -7.61
N GLU A 65 19.31 -1.56 -7.15
CA GLU A 65 20.67 -1.84 -7.63
C GLU A 65 20.70 -2.08 -9.15
N ALA A 66 19.79 -2.92 -9.66
CA ALA A 66 19.69 -3.20 -11.09
C ALA A 66 19.30 -1.98 -11.94
N LEU A 67 18.59 -1.01 -11.35
CA LEU A 67 18.14 0.23 -12.00
C LEU A 67 19.10 1.42 -11.76
N GLY A 68 20.15 1.26 -10.95
CA GLY A 68 21.02 2.35 -10.53
C GLY A 68 20.31 3.42 -9.68
N GLY A 69 19.33 3.00 -8.89
CA GLY A 69 18.57 3.83 -7.95
C GLY A 69 19.10 3.77 -6.51
N ARG A 70 18.40 4.43 -5.60
CA ARG A 70 18.82 4.57 -4.19
C ARG A 70 17.64 4.53 -3.21
N THR A 71 17.88 4.00 -2.01
CA THR A 71 16.85 3.89 -0.96
C THR A 71 16.67 5.17 -0.13
N ASP A 72 17.57 6.13 -0.25
CA ASP A 72 17.59 7.41 0.46
C ASP A 72 17.33 8.59 -0.51
N ALA A 73 16.50 8.37 -1.52
CA ALA A 73 16.03 9.43 -2.40
C ALA A 73 15.15 10.42 -1.61
N PRO A 74 15.28 11.74 -1.84
CA PRO A 74 14.36 12.71 -1.26
C PRO A 74 12.91 12.40 -1.66
N ALA A 75 11.99 12.46 -0.70
CA ALA A 75 10.58 12.24 -0.98
C ALA A 75 10.03 13.32 -1.93
N GLU A 76 9.35 12.88 -2.98
CA GLU A 76 8.54 13.73 -3.85
C GLU A 76 7.35 14.29 -3.05
N PRO A 77 6.76 15.43 -3.45
CA PRO A 77 5.67 16.06 -2.72
C PRO A 77 4.48 15.13 -2.44
N VAL A 78 4.11 14.27 -3.41
CA VAL A 78 3.03 13.30 -3.24
C VAL A 78 3.39 12.18 -2.26
N THR A 79 4.64 11.70 -2.30
CA THR A 79 5.16 10.70 -1.36
C THR A 79 5.13 11.23 0.07
N ALA A 80 5.60 12.47 0.28
CA ALA A 80 5.54 13.13 1.58
C ALA A 80 4.09 13.30 2.06
N ALA A 81 3.20 13.80 1.21
CA ALA A 81 1.80 14.02 1.57
C ALA A 81 1.05 12.73 1.95
N PHE A 82 1.40 11.61 1.34
CA PHE A 82 0.80 10.32 1.66
C PHE A 82 1.39 9.71 2.94
N ARG A 83 2.69 9.87 3.18
CA ARG A 83 3.28 9.54 4.50
C ARG A 83 2.64 10.35 5.63
N ASP A 84 2.39 11.63 5.40
CA ASP A 84 1.68 12.49 6.37
C ASP A 84 0.27 11.97 6.66
N LEU A 85 -0.47 11.50 5.64
CA LEU A 85 -1.78 10.88 5.86
C LEU A 85 -1.67 9.59 6.68
N MET A 86 -0.70 8.71 6.37
CA MET A 86 -0.47 7.49 7.15
C MET A 86 -0.14 7.82 8.60
N ASP A 87 0.72 8.81 8.85
CA ASP A 87 1.08 9.26 10.19
C ASP A 87 -0.08 9.91 10.94
N GLU A 88 -0.91 10.71 10.26
CA GLU A 88 -2.12 11.32 10.82
C GLU A 88 -3.08 10.25 11.36
N VAL A 89 -3.44 9.26 10.52
CA VAL A 89 -4.38 8.21 10.95
C VAL A 89 -3.76 7.27 11.98
N ARG A 90 -2.45 6.99 11.86
CA ARG A 90 -1.68 6.20 12.83
C ARG A 90 -1.68 6.87 14.20
N ALA A 91 -1.39 8.18 14.27
CA ALA A 91 -1.36 8.92 15.52
C ALA A 91 -2.76 9.03 16.16
N GLY A 92 -3.80 9.14 15.34
CA GLY A 92 -5.20 9.16 15.80
C GLY A 92 -5.69 7.84 16.41
N GLN A 93 -5.04 6.71 16.12
CA GLN A 93 -5.44 5.36 16.57
C GLN A 93 -6.92 5.04 16.27
N ASP A 94 -7.43 5.64 15.20
CA ASP A 94 -8.79 5.41 14.75
C ASP A 94 -8.81 4.21 13.82
N TYR A 95 -9.29 3.07 14.34
CA TYR A 95 -9.22 1.82 13.60
C TYR A 95 -9.85 1.91 12.21
N ALA A 96 -11.02 2.53 12.08
CA ALA A 96 -11.71 2.62 10.78
C ALA A 96 -10.95 3.49 9.76
N LEU A 97 -10.32 4.57 10.21
CA LEU A 97 -9.50 5.41 9.32
C LEU A 97 -8.20 4.70 8.91
N ILE A 98 -7.61 3.94 9.83
CA ILE A 98 -6.43 3.10 9.55
C ILE A 98 -6.77 2.04 8.49
N VAL A 99 -7.87 1.28 8.67
CA VAL A 99 -8.29 0.27 7.67
C VAL A 99 -8.60 0.94 6.33
N ALA A 100 -9.18 2.14 6.32
CA ALA A 100 -9.46 2.85 5.07
C ALA A 100 -8.19 3.15 4.27
N VAL A 101 -7.14 3.66 4.94
CA VAL A 101 -5.85 3.95 4.28
C VAL A 101 -5.17 2.66 3.81
N LEU A 102 -5.08 1.63 4.65
CA LEU A 102 -4.50 0.34 4.28
C LEU A 102 -5.25 -0.29 3.10
N CYS A 103 -6.58 -0.28 3.13
CA CYS A 103 -7.40 -0.85 2.06
C CYS A 103 -7.17 -0.12 0.73
N VAL A 104 -7.07 1.20 0.74
CA VAL A 104 -6.82 1.97 -0.48
C VAL A 104 -5.44 1.65 -1.04
N ALA A 105 -4.40 1.66 -0.20
CA ALA A 105 -3.04 1.37 -0.63
C ALA A 105 -2.97 -0.02 -1.28
N GLU A 106 -3.40 -1.04 -0.55
CA GLU A 106 -3.23 -2.44 -0.99
C GLU A 106 -4.16 -2.81 -2.15
N TRP A 107 -5.39 -2.31 -2.14
CA TRP A 107 -6.34 -2.64 -3.21
C TRP A 107 -6.01 -1.92 -4.52
N SER A 108 -5.42 -0.72 -4.46
CA SER A 108 -4.93 -0.02 -5.65
C SER A 108 -3.84 -0.84 -6.35
N TYR A 109 -2.91 -1.38 -5.56
CA TYR A 109 -1.85 -2.27 -6.03
C TYR A 109 -2.39 -3.57 -6.62
N LEU A 110 -3.31 -4.27 -5.94
CA LEU A 110 -3.94 -5.47 -6.50
C LEU A 110 -4.66 -5.16 -7.82
N GLY A 111 -5.43 -4.07 -7.84
CA GLY A 111 -6.17 -3.65 -9.02
C GLY A 111 -5.23 -3.36 -10.19
N TRP A 112 -4.09 -2.74 -9.93
CA TRP A 112 -3.04 -2.52 -10.92
C TRP A 112 -2.42 -3.83 -11.42
N ALA A 113 -1.90 -4.66 -10.50
CA ALA A 113 -1.16 -5.87 -10.82
C ALA A 113 -2.03 -6.89 -11.57
N SER A 114 -3.30 -7.03 -11.19
CA SER A 114 -4.24 -7.97 -11.84
C SER A 114 -4.60 -7.61 -13.29
N ARG A 115 -4.18 -6.44 -13.78
CA ARG A 115 -4.35 -6.00 -15.17
C ARG A 115 -3.08 -6.19 -16.01
N ALA A 116 -2.03 -6.78 -15.47
CA ALA A 116 -0.83 -7.11 -16.23
C ALA A 116 -1.17 -8.04 -17.41
N ALA A 117 -0.60 -7.73 -18.58
CA ALA A 117 -0.78 -8.54 -19.77
C ALA A 117 0.01 -9.86 -19.68
N GLN A 118 -0.42 -10.86 -20.44
CA GLN A 118 0.30 -12.12 -20.60
C GLN A 118 0.94 -12.19 -22.00
N PRO A 119 2.18 -12.72 -22.14
CA PRO A 119 3.04 -13.22 -21.07
C PRO A 119 3.56 -12.09 -20.17
N GLN A 120 3.89 -12.42 -18.92
CA GLN A 120 4.51 -11.47 -18.00
C GLN A 120 5.84 -10.91 -18.55
N PRO A 121 6.27 -9.71 -18.12
CA PRO A 121 7.53 -9.12 -18.55
C PRO A 121 8.77 -9.97 -18.23
N ASP A 122 9.76 -9.96 -19.12
CA ASP A 122 11.04 -10.66 -18.91
C ASP A 122 11.87 -10.04 -17.77
N SER A 123 11.76 -8.72 -17.59
CA SER A 123 12.45 -7.98 -16.53
C SER A 123 11.95 -8.44 -15.15
N PHE A 124 12.86 -8.99 -14.33
CA PHE A 124 12.52 -9.43 -12.98
C PHE A 124 11.96 -8.30 -12.11
N VAL A 125 12.42 -7.06 -12.32
CA VAL A 125 11.93 -5.86 -11.64
C VAL A 125 10.41 -5.75 -11.78
N HIS A 126 9.88 -5.90 -13.00
CA HIS A 126 8.45 -5.77 -13.25
C HIS A 126 7.70 -7.03 -12.85
N ARG A 127 8.25 -8.20 -13.19
CA ARG A 127 7.60 -9.49 -12.94
C ARG A 127 7.41 -9.76 -11.45
N GLU A 128 8.48 -9.69 -10.65
CA GLU A 128 8.40 -9.94 -9.22
C GLU A 128 7.48 -8.91 -8.55
N TRP A 129 7.48 -7.65 -9.00
CA TRP A 129 6.56 -6.62 -8.48
C TRP A 129 5.08 -6.93 -8.74
N ILE A 130 4.76 -7.43 -9.93
CA ILE A 130 3.41 -7.89 -10.24
C ILE A 130 3.05 -9.10 -9.37
N GLU A 131 3.94 -10.08 -9.25
CA GLU A 131 3.70 -11.31 -8.47
C GLU A 131 3.44 -11.00 -6.97
N LEU A 132 4.24 -10.10 -6.38
CA LEU A 132 4.07 -9.64 -5.00
C LEU A 132 2.66 -9.08 -4.74
N HIS A 133 2.10 -8.36 -5.72
CA HIS A 133 0.82 -7.66 -5.57
C HIS A 133 -0.38 -8.38 -6.23
N GLU A 134 -0.19 -9.61 -6.71
CA GLU A 134 -1.24 -10.37 -7.41
C GLU A 134 -1.41 -11.80 -6.88
N GLY A 135 -0.46 -12.27 -6.06
CA GLY A 135 -0.48 -13.60 -5.47
C GLY A 135 -1.68 -13.89 -4.57
N ALA A 136 -1.93 -15.18 -4.30
CA ALA A 136 -3.06 -15.62 -3.51
C ALA A 136 -3.08 -15.04 -2.09
N GLU A 137 -1.91 -14.90 -1.46
CA GLU A 137 -1.79 -14.30 -0.13
C GLU A 137 -2.16 -12.81 -0.15
N PHE A 138 -1.64 -12.05 -1.11
CA PHE A 138 -1.96 -10.63 -1.27
C PHE A 138 -3.45 -10.40 -1.58
N ARG A 139 -4.05 -11.25 -2.44
CA ARG A 139 -5.49 -11.22 -2.71
C ARG A 139 -6.33 -11.48 -1.46
N ALA A 140 -5.91 -12.45 -0.62
CA ALA A 140 -6.59 -12.74 0.64
C ALA A 140 -6.46 -11.57 1.63
N TRP A 141 -5.29 -10.93 1.66
CA TRP A 141 -5.04 -9.73 2.47
C TRP A 141 -5.95 -8.56 2.06
N VAL A 142 -6.01 -8.23 0.77
CA VAL A 142 -6.92 -7.19 0.26
C VAL A 142 -8.38 -7.54 0.51
N ALA A 143 -8.76 -8.81 0.37
CA ALA A 143 -10.13 -9.26 0.66
C ALA A 143 -10.47 -9.07 2.15
N PHE A 144 -9.54 -9.34 3.06
CA PHE A 144 -9.70 -9.08 4.49
C PHE A 144 -9.91 -7.58 4.77
N LEU A 145 -9.06 -6.70 4.24
CA LEU A 145 -9.20 -5.25 4.46
C LEU A 145 -10.55 -4.71 3.99
N ARG A 146 -11.01 -5.16 2.81
CA ARG A 146 -12.33 -4.80 2.29
C ARG A 146 -13.47 -5.31 3.18
N GLY A 147 -13.38 -6.56 3.62
CA GLY A 147 -14.36 -7.16 4.53
C GLY A 147 -14.39 -6.45 5.89
N GLU A 148 -13.24 -6.00 6.40
CA GLU A 148 -13.17 -5.23 7.65
C GLU A 148 -13.81 -3.85 7.50
N LEU A 149 -13.61 -3.16 6.37
CA LEU A 149 -14.35 -1.91 6.11
C LEU A 149 -15.86 -2.14 6.06
N ASP A 150 -16.32 -3.18 5.36
CA ASP A 150 -17.75 -3.52 5.29
C ASP A 150 -18.32 -3.84 6.68
N ARG A 151 -17.58 -4.60 7.50
CA ARG A 151 -17.97 -4.94 8.88
C ARG A 151 -18.08 -3.69 9.75
N LEU A 152 -17.08 -2.81 9.71
CA LEU A 152 -17.04 -1.59 10.50
C LEU A 152 -18.16 -0.62 10.05
N ALA A 153 -18.41 -0.50 8.76
CA ALA A 153 -19.43 0.38 8.19
C ALA A 153 -20.86 0.02 8.63
N ALA A 154 -21.14 -1.24 8.98
CA ALA A 154 -22.45 -1.67 9.43
C ALA A 154 -22.88 -1.04 10.78
N GLY A 155 -21.92 -0.63 11.61
CA GLY A 155 -22.16 -0.03 12.92
C GLY A 155 -21.99 1.50 12.98
N MET A 156 -21.66 2.14 11.85
CA MET A 156 -21.37 3.59 11.80
C MET A 156 -22.63 4.43 11.62
N ASP A 157 -22.69 5.54 12.35
CA ASP A 157 -23.58 6.65 12.00
C ASP A 157 -23.08 7.41 10.76
N GLU A 158 -23.89 8.34 10.27
CA GLU A 158 -23.59 9.08 9.04
C GLU A 158 -22.33 9.94 9.18
N GLU A 159 -22.17 10.63 10.31
CA GLU A 159 -21.02 11.50 10.56
C GLU A 159 -19.70 10.69 10.54
N ARG A 160 -19.71 9.51 11.15
CA ARG A 160 -18.58 8.59 11.14
C ARG A 160 -18.30 8.05 9.75
N ARG A 161 -19.34 7.66 9.01
CA ARG A 161 -19.23 7.20 7.63
C ARG A 161 -18.63 8.27 6.73
N GLU A 162 -19.07 9.52 6.85
CA GLU A 162 -18.53 10.65 6.11
C GLU A 162 -17.04 10.88 6.40
N ARG A 163 -16.61 10.78 7.67
CA ARG A 163 -15.19 10.87 8.04
C ARG A 163 -14.35 9.79 7.37
N VAL A 164 -14.79 8.53 7.46
CA VAL A 164 -14.09 7.38 6.85
C VAL A 164 -14.02 7.55 5.32
N LEU A 165 -15.12 7.97 4.68
CA LEU A 165 -15.14 8.26 3.25
C LEU A 165 -14.22 9.42 2.86
N GLY A 166 -14.10 10.45 3.70
CA GLY A 166 -13.17 11.56 3.48
C GLY A 166 -11.72 11.08 3.43
N VAL A 167 -11.31 10.27 4.41
CA VAL A 167 -9.96 9.67 4.44
C VAL A 167 -9.74 8.71 3.27
N PHE A 168 -10.72 7.86 2.97
CA PHE A 168 -10.65 6.93 1.83
C PHE A 168 -10.44 7.69 0.51
N ARG A 169 -11.20 8.77 0.26
CA ARG A 169 -11.05 9.60 -0.94
C ARG A 169 -9.68 10.27 -1.03
N ARG A 170 -9.20 10.85 0.08
CA ARG A 170 -7.87 11.48 0.14
C ARG A 170 -6.77 10.45 -0.17
N ALA A 171 -6.87 9.24 0.37
CA ALA A 171 -5.93 8.17 0.05
C ALA A 171 -5.97 7.79 -1.44
N VAL A 172 -7.16 7.70 -2.06
CA VAL A 172 -7.30 7.37 -3.49
C VAL A 172 -6.69 8.47 -4.38
N GLU A 173 -6.90 9.74 -4.02
CA GLU A 173 -6.32 10.87 -4.73
C GLU A 173 -4.78 10.85 -4.66
N LEU A 174 -4.22 10.53 -3.49
CA LEU A 174 -2.78 10.41 -3.29
C LEU A 174 -2.18 9.21 -4.03
N GLU A 175 -2.82 8.04 -3.98
CA GLU A 175 -2.43 6.86 -4.77
C GLU A 175 -2.38 7.18 -6.26
N ARG A 176 -3.45 7.79 -6.78
CA ARG A 176 -3.49 8.19 -8.18
C ARG A 176 -2.36 9.16 -8.53
N ALA A 177 -2.15 10.19 -7.71
CA ALA A 177 -1.10 11.17 -7.93
C ALA A 177 0.31 10.55 -7.84
N PHE A 178 0.49 9.53 -7.00
CA PHE A 178 1.73 8.77 -6.89
C PHE A 178 2.01 7.97 -8.17
N PHE A 179 1.00 7.26 -8.68
CA PHE A 179 1.11 6.57 -9.96
C PHE A 179 1.33 7.54 -11.13
N ASP A 180 0.67 8.70 -11.14
CA ASP A 180 0.84 9.72 -12.19
C ASP A 180 2.29 10.26 -12.17
N MET A 181 2.86 10.53 -10.98
CA MET A 181 4.26 10.94 -10.80
C MET A 181 5.25 9.97 -11.44
N ALA A 182 5.03 8.66 -11.28
CA ALA A 182 5.89 7.62 -11.87
C ALA A 182 5.86 7.56 -13.41
N THR A 183 4.89 8.22 -14.04
CA THR A 183 4.69 8.24 -15.50
C THR A 183 5.00 9.60 -16.14
N SER A 184 5.38 10.58 -15.32
CA SER A 184 5.69 11.96 -15.72
C SER A 184 7.16 12.21 -15.99
#